data_AF-A0AB38XPG4-F1
#
_entry.id   AF-A0AB38XPG4-F1
#
_cell.length_a   1.000
_cell.length_b   1.000
_cell.length_c   1.000
_cell.angle_alpha   90.00
_cell.angle_beta   90.00
_cell.angle_gamma   90.00
#
_symmetry.space_group_name_H-M   'P 1'
#
loop_
_entity.id
_entity.type
_entity.pdbx_description
1 polymer ?
#
loop_
_entity_poly.entity_id
_entity_poly.type
_entity_poly.pdbx_seq_one_letter_code
_entity_poly.pdbx_strand_id
1 'polypeptide(L)'
;MNNFRGKRGKGNHHGKGRREPFGGGTADQLIEHLHKMDGSSYGAYKQLVGAWDYGDFVLHIERVQSDPYAPPSTVRAEIPAEVAGLPDFATASAHARLAAADYFHRDFSARIRPERDLRVAYTGQTVLNRGAVTVNEDGSIQMRFQVQFAARGRRILGHAMANLVDGPLPDSVLDTIDFASDEAVADEAALKKHVESVEDWFALQQVLKEKDLLAFIADDSILARASGVDEHPMENAVATKAPETLALQVELPHAGKVRGLALRPGVTLIVGGGYHGKSTLLDALMNGVYPHIPGDGRELVATTPLAVAVRAEDGRAVTGVDVSAFISNLPSGGDTSRFTSPDASGSTSQAAAIAEAVEAGSNCLLIDEDTSATNLMIRDLRMRQLVPDSGEPITPLVDRIRGLVRRGVSSIAVMGGSGDYLDRADTVICMDNYVITDVTEKAKKIVQDAPRQTAADLDFPEVAARKPLANPYEGDRGPKVRGNTSRISLDRQDIDITALEQVVEAGQADAIGWSLRKLQDEVFNGERTLKEAVDYLWEKEYSNGGLDALRPRSGFLAEPRTIDIIAAANRMRWLRLNEE
;
A
#
# COMPACT_ATOMS: atom_id res chain seq x y z
N MET A 1 65.49 45.81 0.31
CA MET A 1 64.80 47.13 0.29
C MET A 1 63.30 46.87 0.27
N ASN A 2 62.63 46.98 1.42
CA ASN A 2 61.79 48.14 1.84
C ASN A 2 60.62 48.41 0.88
N ASN A 3 59.39 48.74 1.28
CA ASN A 3 58.59 48.71 2.51
C ASN A 3 57.18 49.17 2.06
N PHE A 4 56.10 48.46 2.40
CA PHE A 4 55.01 48.86 3.32
C PHE A 4 54.02 50.00 2.92
N ARG A 5 52.72 49.64 3.11
CA ARG A 5 51.48 50.41 3.45
C ARG A 5 50.37 50.33 2.38
N GLY A 6 49.11 50.01 2.69
CA GLY A 6 48.43 49.96 3.99
C GLY A 6 47.07 49.26 4.00
N LYS A 7 46.67 48.93 5.25
CA LYS A 7 45.52 48.16 5.73
C LYS A 7 44.15 48.85 5.51
N ARG A 8 43.11 48.04 5.24
CA ARG A 8 41.72 48.12 5.74
C ARG A 8 41.15 46.69 5.62
N GLY A 9 40.49 46.03 6.55
CA GLY A 9 40.06 46.23 7.93
C GLY A 9 39.32 44.92 8.27
N LYS A 10 39.66 44.28 9.40
CA LYS A 10 39.07 43.00 9.83
C LYS A 10 37.61 43.23 10.25
N GLY A 11 36.68 42.52 9.62
CA GLY A 11 35.29 42.36 10.10
C GLY A 11 35.11 40.94 10.63
N ASN A 12 34.83 40.82 11.92
CA ASN A 12 34.54 39.59 12.64
C ASN A 12 33.47 38.74 11.90
N HIS A 13 33.80 37.50 11.58
CA HIS A 13 32.81 36.46 11.35
C HIS A 13 32.26 36.01 12.72
N HIS A 14 31.22 36.70 13.19
CA HIS A 14 30.34 36.11 14.19
C HIS A 14 29.55 34.97 13.56
N GLY A 15 29.53 33.83 14.26
CA GLY A 15 28.84 32.62 13.86
C GLY A 15 27.42 32.91 13.43
N LYS A 16 27.05 32.39 12.26
CA LYS A 16 25.65 32.26 11.84
C LYS A 16 24.98 31.29 12.80
N GLY A 17 24.40 31.81 13.88
CA GLY A 17 23.28 31.14 14.53
C GLY A 17 22.24 30.84 13.46
N ARG A 18 21.74 29.61 13.43
CA ARG A 18 20.59 29.23 12.62
C ARG A 18 19.48 30.24 12.93
N ARG A 19 19.10 31.06 11.94
CA ARG A 19 17.90 31.89 12.02
C ARG A 19 16.71 30.94 11.95
N GLU A 20 15.92 30.88 13.01
CA GLU A 20 14.60 30.27 12.96
C GLU A 20 13.74 30.99 11.91
N PRO A 21 12.86 30.29 11.16
CA PRO A 21 12.05 30.93 10.15
C PRO A 21 11.03 31.89 10.78
N PHE A 22 10.63 32.91 10.02
CA PHE A 22 9.68 33.95 10.40
C PHE A 22 8.32 33.39 10.84
N GLY A 23 7.80 33.85 11.99
CA GLY A 23 6.45 33.62 12.53
C GLY A 23 6.40 32.64 13.71
N GLY A 24 5.59 32.94 14.73
CA GLY A 24 5.38 32.13 15.93
C GLY A 24 4.98 32.97 17.14
N GLY A 25 4.20 32.40 18.06
CA GLY A 25 3.57 33.14 19.15
C GLY A 25 2.44 32.36 19.81
N THR A 26 1.58 33.04 20.56
CA THR A 26 0.38 32.42 21.15
C THR A 26 -0.78 32.39 20.14
N ALA A 27 -1.81 31.57 20.42
CA ALA A 27 -3.06 31.56 19.65
C ALA A 27 -3.68 32.97 19.50
N ASP A 28 -3.72 33.76 20.58
CA ASP A 28 -4.22 35.14 20.55
C ASP A 28 -3.45 36.03 19.56
N GLN A 29 -2.13 35.86 19.48
CA GLN A 29 -1.29 36.61 18.54
C GLN A 29 -1.55 36.19 17.09
N LEU A 30 -1.80 34.89 16.84
CA LEU A 30 -2.21 34.41 15.52
C LEU A 30 -3.53 35.06 15.08
N ILE A 31 -4.52 35.08 15.97
CA ILE A 31 -5.83 35.68 15.72
C ILE A 31 -5.69 37.19 15.46
N GLU A 32 -4.91 37.90 16.27
CA GLU A 32 -4.64 39.33 16.08
C GLU A 32 -3.95 39.61 14.73
N HIS A 33 -2.98 38.77 14.34
CA HIS A 33 -2.32 38.87 13.04
C HIS A 33 -3.31 38.65 11.90
N LEU A 34 -4.20 37.66 11.99
CA LEU A 34 -5.21 37.37 10.98
C LEU A 34 -6.19 38.54 10.81
N HIS A 35 -6.66 39.13 11.92
CA HIS A 35 -7.48 40.34 11.89
C HIS A 35 -6.77 41.52 11.20
N LYS A 36 -5.48 41.75 11.50
CA LYS A 36 -4.69 42.81 10.86
C LYS A 36 -4.46 42.56 9.36
N MET A 37 -4.42 41.31 8.93
CA MET A 37 -4.23 40.93 7.52
C MET A 37 -5.50 41.00 6.68
N ASP A 38 -6.68 41.22 7.26
CA ASP A 38 -7.95 41.29 6.52
C ASP A 38 -7.90 42.30 5.36
N GLY A 39 -8.34 41.88 4.17
CA GLY A 39 -8.29 42.68 2.94
C GLY A 39 -6.89 42.89 2.33
N SER A 40 -5.83 42.38 2.97
CA SER A 40 -4.46 42.43 2.43
C SER A 40 -4.27 41.49 1.24
N SER A 41 -3.12 41.60 0.55
CA SER A 41 -2.78 40.66 -0.52
C SER A 41 -2.54 39.26 0.03
N TYR A 42 -3.00 38.24 -0.69
CA TYR A 42 -2.93 36.83 -0.28
C TYR A 42 -1.53 36.38 0.17
N GLY A 43 -0.47 36.89 -0.48
CA GLY A 43 0.90 36.55 -0.15
C GLY A 43 1.34 36.92 1.28
N ALA A 44 0.60 37.81 1.97
CA ALA A 44 0.88 38.17 3.36
C ALA A 44 0.75 37.00 4.34
N TYR A 45 -0.10 36.00 4.04
CA TYR A 45 -0.24 34.79 4.87
C TYR A 45 1.09 34.05 5.08
N LYS A 46 2.08 34.18 4.18
CA LYS A 46 3.40 33.56 4.33
C LYS A 46 4.13 33.98 5.61
N GLN A 47 3.74 35.10 6.22
CA GLN A 47 4.28 35.56 7.51
C GLN A 47 3.79 34.73 8.70
N LEU A 48 2.75 33.90 8.51
CA LEU A 48 2.19 33.03 9.54
C LEU A 48 2.86 31.66 9.64
N VAL A 49 3.76 31.32 8.71
CA VAL A 49 4.55 30.08 8.81
C VAL A 49 5.26 30.05 10.17
N GLY A 50 5.30 28.91 10.86
CA GLY A 50 5.89 28.82 12.20
C GLY A 50 4.99 28.12 13.21
N ALA A 51 5.41 28.16 14.47
CA ALA A 51 4.79 27.44 15.58
C ALA A 51 3.95 28.38 16.45
N TRP A 52 2.69 28.02 16.66
CA TRP A 52 1.72 28.79 17.43
C TRP A 52 1.25 27.98 18.63
N ASP A 53 1.50 28.49 19.82
CA ASP A 53 1.20 27.84 21.10
C ASP A 53 -0.25 28.07 21.49
N TYR A 54 -1.03 26.99 21.56
CA TYR A 54 -2.41 26.96 22.02
C TYR A 54 -2.52 26.53 23.49
N GLY A 55 -1.39 26.33 24.18
CA GLY A 55 -1.33 25.80 25.55
C GLY A 55 -1.34 24.28 25.55
N ASP A 56 -2.44 23.68 25.09
CA ASP A 56 -2.63 22.22 25.08
C ASP A 56 -1.95 21.53 23.89
N PHE A 57 -1.71 22.27 22.81
CA PHE A 57 -0.94 21.79 21.67
C PHE A 57 -0.23 22.93 20.95
N VAL A 58 0.71 22.59 20.07
CA VAL A 58 1.38 23.55 19.19
C VAL A 58 0.91 23.36 17.77
N LEU A 59 0.35 24.41 17.17
CA LEU A 59 -0.05 24.45 15.77
C LEU A 59 1.12 24.96 14.91
N HIS A 60 1.66 24.08 14.07
CA HIS A 60 2.71 24.41 13.12
C HIS A 60 2.10 24.69 11.75
N ILE A 61 2.21 25.93 11.29
CA ILE A 61 1.91 26.30 9.89
C ILE A 61 3.18 26.03 9.08
N GLU A 62 3.25 24.87 8.44
CA GLU A 62 4.45 24.38 7.74
C GLU A 62 4.66 25.07 6.40
N ARG A 63 3.56 25.24 5.64
CA ARG A 63 3.57 25.89 4.33
C ARG A 63 2.23 26.52 4.05
N VAL A 64 2.26 27.78 3.66
CA VAL A 64 1.10 28.49 3.11
C VAL A 64 1.03 28.30 1.60
N GLN A 65 -0.15 27.95 1.08
CA GLN A 65 -0.43 27.86 -0.35
C GLN A 65 -0.08 29.17 -1.10
N SER A 66 0.41 29.08 -2.34
CA SER A 66 0.91 30.26 -3.08
C SER A 66 -0.17 31.27 -3.45
N ASP A 67 -1.38 30.77 -3.66
CA ASP A 67 -2.58 31.49 -4.02
C ASP A 67 -3.81 30.66 -3.58
N PRO A 68 -5.03 31.24 -3.56
CA PRO A 68 -6.23 30.54 -3.08
C PRO A 68 -6.62 29.27 -3.86
N TYR A 69 -6.12 29.08 -5.09
CA TYR A 69 -6.46 27.93 -5.95
C TYR A 69 -5.35 26.87 -5.98
N ALA A 70 -4.21 27.14 -5.35
CA ALA A 70 -3.11 26.19 -5.22
C ALA A 70 -3.43 25.07 -4.22
N PRO A 71 -2.68 23.96 -4.22
CA PRO A 71 -2.83 22.92 -3.20
C PRO A 71 -2.80 23.52 -1.79
N PRO A 72 -3.77 23.16 -0.92
CA PRO A 72 -3.98 23.80 0.38
C PRO A 72 -2.74 23.86 1.26
N SER A 73 -2.75 24.77 2.23
CA SER A 73 -1.66 24.99 3.17
C SER A 73 -1.49 23.76 4.06
N THR A 74 -0.26 23.36 4.37
CA THR A 74 0.01 22.21 5.23
C THR A 74 0.24 22.66 6.65
N VAL A 75 -0.45 22.00 7.57
CA VAL A 75 -0.48 22.34 8.99
C VAL A 75 -0.28 21.06 9.80
N ARG A 76 0.32 21.20 10.97
CA ARG A 76 0.64 20.09 11.87
C ARG A 76 0.31 20.50 13.30
N ALA A 77 -0.59 19.80 13.96
CA ALA A 77 -0.78 19.91 15.40
C ALA A 77 0.16 18.93 16.11
N GLU A 78 0.85 19.40 17.14
CA GLU A 78 1.75 18.61 17.97
C GLU A 78 1.25 18.66 19.41
N ILE A 79 0.79 17.52 19.90
CA ILE A 79 0.16 17.35 21.20
C ILE A 79 1.15 16.66 22.14
N PRO A 80 1.57 17.30 23.25
CA PRO A 80 2.40 16.68 24.26
C PRO A 80 1.74 15.46 24.92
N ALA A 81 2.54 14.47 25.33
CA ALA A 81 2.05 13.24 25.94
C ALA A 81 1.17 13.47 27.19
N GLU A 82 1.54 14.47 28.00
CA GLU A 82 0.81 14.85 29.21
C GLU A 82 -0.59 15.39 28.93
N VAL A 83 -0.80 16.02 27.76
CA VAL A 83 -2.10 16.47 27.29
C VAL A 83 -2.86 15.34 26.63
N ALA A 84 -2.19 14.56 25.78
CA ALA A 84 -2.80 13.42 25.09
C ALA A 84 -3.33 12.35 26.06
N GLY A 85 -2.69 12.18 27.22
CA GLY A 85 -3.20 11.34 28.30
C GLY A 85 -3.46 9.89 27.91
N LEU A 86 -2.72 9.37 26.91
CA LEU A 86 -3.03 8.08 26.31
C LEU A 86 -2.94 6.94 27.32
N PRO A 87 -3.92 6.01 27.33
CA PRO A 87 -3.80 4.78 28.09
C PRO A 87 -2.56 3.97 27.71
N ASP A 88 -1.92 3.30 28.68
CA ASP A 88 -0.68 2.54 28.49
C ASP A 88 -0.75 1.52 27.33
N PHE A 89 -1.92 0.92 27.10
CA PHE A 89 -2.09 -0.07 26.04
C PHE A 89 -1.92 0.54 24.63
N ALA A 90 -2.20 1.83 24.44
CA ALA A 90 -2.14 2.49 23.14
C ALA A 90 -0.69 2.76 22.68
N THR A 91 0.28 2.74 23.61
CA THR A 91 1.70 2.98 23.35
C THR A 91 2.59 1.76 23.59
N ALA A 92 2.03 0.68 24.14
CA ALA A 92 2.73 -0.52 24.58
C ALA A 92 3.60 -1.20 23.52
N SER A 93 3.24 -1.08 22.24
CA SER A 93 3.95 -1.69 21.12
C SER A 93 3.91 -0.80 19.87
N ALA A 94 4.77 -1.07 18.88
CA ALA A 94 4.70 -0.36 17.59
C ALA A 94 3.36 -0.64 16.87
N HIS A 95 2.80 -1.84 17.03
CA HIS A 95 1.49 -2.19 16.47
C HIS A 95 0.36 -1.44 17.18
N ALA A 96 0.42 -1.31 18.50
CA ALA A 96 -0.54 -0.52 19.27
C ALA A 96 -0.52 0.95 18.85
N ARG A 97 0.67 1.54 18.68
CA ARG A 97 0.81 2.93 18.22
C ARG A 97 0.28 3.13 16.80
N LEU A 98 0.51 2.18 15.90
CA LEU A 98 -0.08 2.19 14.56
C LEU A 98 -1.62 2.18 14.62
N ALA A 99 -2.19 1.28 15.43
CA ALA A 99 -3.63 1.15 15.58
C ALA A 99 -4.26 2.39 16.23
N ALA A 100 -3.62 2.94 17.28
CA ALA A 100 -4.05 4.19 17.91
C ALA A 100 -3.98 5.36 16.93
N ALA A 101 -2.90 5.48 16.15
CA ALA A 101 -2.77 6.51 15.13
C ALA A 101 -3.87 6.42 14.06
N ASP A 102 -4.23 5.21 13.61
CA ASP A 102 -5.34 5.00 12.68
C ASP A 102 -6.70 5.37 13.30
N TYR A 103 -6.94 4.99 14.55
CA TYR A 103 -8.14 5.39 15.31
C TYR A 103 -8.28 6.92 15.38
N PHE A 104 -7.25 7.62 15.85
CA PHE A 104 -7.26 9.09 15.96
C PHE A 104 -7.39 9.78 14.62
N HIS A 105 -6.78 9.23 13.56
CA HIS A 105 -6.93 9.77 12.21
C HIS A 105 -8.37 9.70 11.72
N ARG A 106 -9.06 8.59 11.98
CA ARG A 106 -10.48 8.43 11.61
C ARG A 106 -11.38 9.35 12.43
N ASP A 107 -11.14 9.45 13.72
CA ASP A 107 -11.91 10.31 14.60
C ASP A 107 -11.72 11.79 14.23
N PHE A 108 -10.47 12.23 14.05
CA PHE A 108 -10.15 13.57 13.54
C PHE A 108 -10.81 13.84 12.19
N SER A 109 -10.73 12.89 11.25
CA SER A 109 -11.38 12.99 9.94
C SER A 109 -12.90 13.18 10.04
N ALA A 110 -13.55 12.48 10.98
CA ALA A 110 -14.99 12.62 11.24
C ALA A 110 -15.32 14.01 11.83
N ARG A 111 -14.53 14.48 12.79
CA ARG A 111 -14.72 15.78 13.46
C ARG A 111 -14.51 16.98 12.53
N ILE A 112 -13.51 16.92 11.63
CA ILE A 112 -13.29 18.00 10.66
C ILE A 112 -14.22 17.97 9.45
N ARG A 113 -14.99 16.89 9.23
CA ARG A 113 -15.86 16.73 8.05
C ARG A 113 -16.86 17.88 7.81
N PRO A 114 -17.46 18.51 8.83
CA PRO A 114 -18.30 19.70 8.65
C PRO A 114 -17.53 20.92 8.10
N GLU A 115 -16.23 20.98 8.35
CA GLU A 115 -15.34 22.09 8.00
C GLU A 115 -14.75 21.93 6.60
N ARG A 116 -15.31 22.65 5.63
CA ARG A 116 -14.91 22.54 4.21
C ARG A 116 -13.47 22.96 3.92
N ASP A 117 -12.91 23.78 4.80
CA ASP A 117 -11.56 24.32 4.67
C ASP A 117 -10.50 23.42 5.29
N LEU A 118 -10.89 22.40 6.06
CA LEU A 118 -9.98 21.41 6.63
C LEU A 118 -10.00 20.13 5.79
N ARG A 119 -8.82 19.53 5.59
CA ARG A 119 -8.65 18.29 4.82
C ARG A 119 -7.59 17.41 5.45
N VAL A 120 -7.89 16.13 5.60
CA VAL A 120 -6.93 15.11 6.00
C VAL A 120 -6.85 14.02 4.93
N ALA A 121 -5.86 13.15 5.00
CA ALA A 121 -5.74 12.02 4.08
C ALA A 121 -6.96 11.09 4.18
N TYR A 122 -7.44 10.61 3.03
CA TYR A 122 -8.51 9.63 2.98
C TYR A 122 -8.10 8.33 3.69
N THR A 123 -9.07 7.67 4.33
CA THR A 123 -8.93 6.33 4.91
C THR A 123 -9.96 5.40 4.32
N GLY A 124 -9.51 4.27 3.77
CA GLY A 124 -10.37 3.13 3.48
C GLY A 124 -10.63 2.27 4.72
N GLN A 125 -11.00 1.03 4.48
CA GLN A 125 -11.25 0.03 5.53
C GLN A 125 -9.97 -0.56 6.14
N THR A 126 -8.83 -0.37 5.48
CA THR A 126 -7.54 -0.90 5.92
C THR A 126 -6.87 0.03 6.93
N VAL A 127 -6.14 -0.57 7.87
CA VAL A 127 -5.27 0.11 8.83
C VAL A 127 -3.88 0.17 8.23
N LEU A 128 -3.44 1.38 7.84
CA LEU A 128 -2.14 1.63 7.24
C LEU A 128 -1.36 2.64 8.07
N ASN A 129 -0.03 2.52 8.07
CA ASN A 129 0.83 3.55 8.64
C ASN A 129 0.77 4.79 7.75
N ARG A 130 0.17 5.87 8.25
CA ARG A 130 -0.07 7.11 7.51
C ARG A 130 0.71 8.24 8.14
N GLY A 131 1.18 9.17 7.32
CA GLY A 131 1.78 10.41 7.81
C GLY A 131 0.77 11.37 8.44
N ALA A 132 -0.54 11.09 8.32
CA ALA A 132 -1.62 11.95 8.78
C ALA A 132 -1.68 12.06 10.30
N VAL A 133 -1.55 10.94 11.02
CA VAL A 133 -1.47 10.92 12.47
C VAL A 133 -0.35 9.97 12.87
N THR A 134 0.47 10.38 13.84
CA THR A 134 1.50 9.53 14.43
C THR A 134 1.40 9.59 15.94
N VAL A 135 1.44 8.42 16.58
CA VAL A 135 1.59 8.28 18.04
C VAL A 135 3.03 7.87 18.32
N ASN A 136 3.74 8.66 19.13
CA ASN A 136 5.13 8.40 19.49
C ASN A 136 5.22 7.47 20.71
N GLU A 137 6.43 6.98 20.98
CA GLU A 137 6.70 6.07 22.11
C GLU A 137 6.42 6.70 23.46
N ASP A 138 6.63 8.01 23.58
CA ASP A 138 6.32 8.76 24.80
C ASP A 138 4.83 9.07 24.97
N GLY A 139 3.98 8.72 24.00
CA GLY A 139 2.55 9.02 23.99
C GLY A 139 2.18 10.37 23.38
N SER A 140 3.16 11.16 22.89
CA SER A 140 2.85 12.38 22.15
C SER A 140 2.23 12.06 20.79
N ILE A 141 1.30 12.92 20.35
CA ILE A 141 0.55 12.75 19.11
C ILE A 141 0.89 13.88 18.17
N GLN A 142 0.98 13.55 16.89
CA GLN A 142 1.10 14.55 15.83
C GLN A 142 0.02 14.32 14.79
N MET A 143 -0.72 15.38 14.44
CA MET A 143 -1.75 15.35 13.41
C MET A 143 -1.38 16.30 12.28
N ARG A 144 -1.29 15.80 11.06
CA ARG A 144 -0.92 16.54 9.85
C ARG A 144 -2.10 16.61 8.90
N PHE A 145 -2.49 17.82 8.58
CA PHE A 145 -3.65 18.08 7.73
C PHE A 145 -3.41 19.31 6.86
N GLN A 146 -4.41 19.62 6.05
CA GLN A 146 -4.41 20.71 5.12
C GLN A 146 -5.50 21.71 5.50
N VAL A 147 -5.17 22.99 5.38
CA VAL A 147 -6.09 24.09 5.63
C VAL A 147 -6.16 24.98 4.39
N GLN A 148 -7.36 25.19 3.88
CA GLN A 148 -7.64 26.12 2.80
C GLN A 148 -7.73 27.53 3.38
N PHE A 149 -6.66 28.30 3.25
CA PHE A 149 -6.61 29.65 3.82
C PHE A 149 -7.61 30.57 3.11
N ALA A 150 -8.50 31.19 3.89
CA ALA A 150 -9.67 31.90 3.38
C ALA A 150 -9.31 33.17 2.58
N ALA A 151 -9.97 33.36 1.43
CA ALA A 151 -9.77 34.53 0.58
C ALA A 151 -10.96 34.84 -0.35
N ARG A 152 -11.10 36.11 -0.73
CA ARG A 152 -12.00 36.58 -1.80
C ARG A 152 -11.18 37.06 -2.99
N GLY A 153 -11.10 36.24 -4.03
CA GLY A 153 -10.08 36.43 -5.07
C GLY A 153 -8.70 36.38 -4.42
N ARG A 154 -7.83 37.36 -4.68
CA ARG A 154 -6.48 37.43 -4.06
C ARG A 154 -6.39 38.28 -2.79
N ARG A 155 -7.52 38.54 -2.14
CA ARG A 155 -7.59 39.30 -0.88
C ARG A 155 -7.89 38.38 0.28
N ILE A 156 -7.11 38.52 1.35
CA ILE A 156 -7.24 37.73 2.59
C ILE A 156 -8.61 37.99 3.23
N LEU A 157 -9.28 36.92 3.65
CA LEU A 157 -10.44 36.97 4.55
C LEU A 157 -9.94 36.63 5.96
N GLY A 158 -9.34 37.62 6.61
CA GLY A 158 -8.64 37.49 7.88
C GLY A 158 -9.58 37.12 9.02
N HIS A 159 -10.77 37.74 9.07
CA HIS A 159 -11.78 37.41 10.08
C HIS A 159 -12.33 35.98 9.92
N ALA A 160 -12.52 35.50 8.68
CA ALA A 160 -12.99 34.14 8.46
C ALA A 160 -11.92 33.11 8.89
N MET A 161 -10.66 33.38 8.57
CA MET A 161 -9.55 32.53 8.99
C MET A 161 -9.34 32.59 10.52
N ALA A 162 -9.50 33.77 11.14
CA ALA A 162 -9.44 33.93 12.59
C ALA A 162 -10.49 33.06 13.29
N ASN A 163 -11.75 33.10 12.82
CA ASN A 163 -12.81 32.24 13.36
C ASN A 163 -12.46 30.75 13.26
N LEU A 164 -11.88 30.31 12.13
CA LEU A 164 -11.47 28.91 11.95
C LEU A 164 -10.40 28.49 12.96
N VAL A 165 -9.40 29.34 13.22
CA VAL A 165 -8.28 29.02 14.12
C VAL A 165 -8.57 29.29 15.60
N ASP A 166 -9.68 29.98 15.91
CA ASP A 166 -10.14 30.30 17.27
C ASP A 166 -11.13 29.26 17.83
N GLY A 167 -11.85 28.53 16.96
CA GLY A 167 -12.82 27.51 17.38
C GLY A 167 -12.70 26.20 16.60
N PRO A 168 -13.25 26.09 15.38
CA PRO A 168 -13.43 24.77 14.75
C PRO A 168 -12.14 23.95 14.58
N LEU A 169 -11.00 24.59 14.31
CA LEU A 169 -9.71 23.90 14.20
C LEU A 169 -9.20 23.40 15.57
N PRO A 170 -8.96 24.25 16.59
CA PRO A 170 -8.50 23.77 17.89
C PRO A 170 -9.49 22.80 18.54
N ASP A 171 -10.80 23.06 18.45
CA ASP A 171 -11.84 22.16 18.97
C ASP A 171 -11.71 20.76 18.34
N SER A 172 -11.60 20.67 17.02
CA SER A 172 -11.43 19.38 16.34
C SER A 172 -10.19 18.61 16.77
N VAL A 173 -9.09 19.31 17.09
CA VAL A 173 -7.84 18.68 17.55
C VAL A 173 -8.00 18.15 18.98
N LEU A 174 -8.53 18.98 19.88
CA LEU A 174 -8.65 18.64 21.31
C LEU A 174 -9.73 17.58 21.54
N ASP A 175 -10.87 17.71 20.87
CA ASP A 175 -11.95 16.74 20.97
C ASP A 175 -11.54 15.33 20.49
N THR A 176 -10.53 15.22 19.61
CA THR A 176 -10.01 13.92 19.13
C THR A 176 -9.25 13.15 20.21
N ILE A 177 -8.70 13.86 21.19
CA ILE A 177 -7.79 13.30 22.21
C ILE A 177 -8.37 13.41 23.63
N ASP A 178 -9.66 13.73 23.75
CA ASP A 178 -10.31 13.91 25.04
C ASP A 178 -10.63 12.56 25.70
N PHE A 179 -9.68 12.11 26.54
CA PHE A 179 -9.85 10.96 27.42
C PHE A 179 -10.24 11.33 28.86
N ALA A 180 -10.64 12.58 29.12
CA ALA A 180 -10.94 13.06 30.47
C ALA A 180 -12.43 13.40 30.70
N SER A 181 -13.23 13.58 29.66
CA SER A 181 -14.67 13.87 29.77
C SER A 181 -15.53 12.65 30.11
N ASP A 182 -16.83 12.88 30.37
CA ASP A 182 -17.80 11.78 30.59
C ASP A 182 -17.95 10.87 29.35
N GLU A 183 -17.58 11.36 28.15
CA GLU A 183 -17.56 10.62 26.88
C GLU A 183 -16.28 9.78 26.72
N ALA A 184 -15.22 10.09 27.48
CA ALA A 184 -13.92 9.44 27.43
C ALA A 184 -13.94 7.93 27.68
N VAL A 185 -14.87 7.43 28.51
CA VAL A 185 -14.96 5.99 28.78
C VAL A 185 -15.37 5.20 27.53
N ALA A 186 -16.25 5.78 26.72
CA ALA A 186 -16.67 5.17 25.46
C ALA A 186 -15.55 5.24 24.42
N ASP A 187 -14.83 6.37 24.37
CA ASP A 187 -13.71 6.59 23.45
C ASP A 187 -12.50 5.70 23.81
N GLU A 188 -12.19 5.53 25.10
CA GLU A 188 -11.16 4.58 25.54
C GLU A 188 -11.53 3.14 25.17
N ALA A 189 -12.79 2.73 25.36
CA ALA A 189 -13.25 1.39 24.98
C ALA A 189 -13.20 1.16 23.46
N ALA A 190 -13.55 2.17 22.66
CA ALA A 190 -13.48 2.12 21.21
C ALA A 190 -12.03 2.08 20.71
N LEU A 191 -11.15 2.91 21.28
CA LEU A 191 -9.71 2.89 21.03
C LEU A 191 -9.11 1.52 21.39
N LYS A 192 -9.45 0.99 22.56
CA LYS A 192 -8.99 -0.32 23.02
C LYS A 192 -9.39 -1.42 22.06
N LYS A 193 -10.68 -1.47 21.66
CA LYS A 193 -11.16 -2.45 20.67
C LYS A 193 -10.42 -2.33 19.33
N HIS A 194 -10.12 -1.10 18.91
CA HIS A 194 -9.35 -0.85 17.69
C HIS A 194 -7.92 -1.38 17.79
N VAL A 195 -7.23 -1.07 18.89
CA VAL A 195 -5.87 -1.55 19.17
C VAL A 195 -5.83 -3.08 19.23
N GLU A 196 -6.70 -3.69 20.03
CA GLU A 196 -6.76 -5.14 20.20
C GLU A 196 -7.02 -5.87 18.87
N SER A 197 -7.95 -5.37 18.04
CA SER A 197 -8.25 -5.97 16.74
C SER A 197 -7.05 -5.96 15.78
N VAL A 198 -6.27 -4.88 15.79
CA VAL A 198 -5.08 -4.76 14.92
C VAL A 198 -3.93 -5.61 15.46
N GLU A 199 -3.72 -5.65 16.77
CA GLU A 199 -2.72 -6.51 17.40
C GLU A 199 -3.01 -8.00 17.16
N ASP A 200 -4.28 -8.40 17.20
CA ASP A 200 -4.70 -9.76 16.84
C ASP A 200 -4.39 -10.10 15.38
N TRP A 201 -4.55 -9.16 14.45
CA TRP A 201 -4.14 -9.36 13.06
C TRP A 201 -2.62 -9.54 12.92
N PHE A 202 -1.82 -8.76 13.64
CA PHE A 202 -0.36 -8.94 13.65
C PHE A 202 0.06 -10.26 14.31
N ALA A 203 -0.62 -10.69 15.37
CA ALA A 203 -0.42 -12.01 15.96
C ALA A 203 -0.79 -13.11 14.96
N LEU A 204 -1.88 -12.93 14.21
CA LEU A 204 -2.29 -13.86 13.16
C LEU A 204 -1.24 -13.94 12.03
N GLN A 205 -0.61 -12.83 11.64
CA GLN A 205 0.54 -12.84 10.71
C GLN A 205 1.72 -13.67 11.23
N GLN A 206 2.02 -13.61 12.55
CA GLN A 206 3.04 -14.48 13.13
C GLN A 206 2.62 -15.95 13.10
N VAL A 207 1.34 -16.24 13.37
CA VAL A 207 0.81 -17.60 13.26
C VAL A 207 0.95 -18.15 11.85
N LEU A 208 0.72 -17.34 10.80
CA LEU A 208 0.94 -17.77 9.41
C LEU A 208 2.39 -18.23 9.20
N LYS A 209 3.35 -17.46 9.70
CA LYS A 209 4.78 -17.80 9.59
C LYS A 209 5.15 -19.05 10.39
N GLU A 210 4.71 -19.14 11.65
CA GLU A 210 5.06 -20.24 12.55
C GLU A 210 4.46 -21.59 12.12
N LYS A 211 3.26 -21.56 11.54
CA LYS A 211 2.53 -22.75 11.10
C LYS A 211 2.70 -23.05 9.61
N ASP A 212 3.55 -22.30 8.91
CA ASP A 212 3.77 -22.40 7.47
C ASP A 212 2.44 -22.38 6.68
N LEU A 213 1.69 -21.28 6.85
CA LEU A 213 0.42 -21.02 6.17
C LEU A 213 0.56 -19.86 5.20
N LEU A 214 -0.17 -19.91 4.10
CA LEU A 214 -0.30 -18.81 3.15
C LEU A 214 -1.33 -17.79 3.61
N ALA A 215 -2.44 -18.27 4.18
CA ALA A 215 -3.53 -17.42 4.61
C ALA A 215 -4.41 -18.10 5.68
N PHE A 216 -5.11 -17.27 6.44
CA PHE A 216 -6.12 -17.66 7.41
C PHE A 216 -7.34 -16.75 7.29
N ILE A 217 -8.54 -17.35 7.27
CA ILE A 217 -9.81 -16.62 7.29
C ILE A 217 -10.61 -17.14 8.48
N ALA A 218 -10.84 -16.30 9.49
CA ALA A 218 -11.65 -16.67 10.63
C ALA A 218 -13.06 -17.11 10.23
N ASP A 219 -13.62 -18.07 10.98
CA ASP A 219 -15.06 -18.32 10.92
C ASP A 219 -15.83 -17.04 11.28
N ASP A 220 -17.02 -16.92 10.72
CA ASP A 220 -17.92 -15.78 10.87
C ASP A 220 -17.44 -14.47 10.19
N SER A 221 -16.31 -14.48 9.48
CA SER A 221 -15.89 -13.34 8.64
C SER A 221 -16.91 -13.02 7.54
N ILE A 222 -17.14 -11.73 7.31
CA ILE A 222 -17.99 -11.20 6.23
C ILE A 222 -17.11 -10.72 5.09
N LEU A 223 -17.00 -11.53 4.04
CA LEU A 223 -16.11 -11.25 2.90
C LEU A 223 -16.75 -10.34 1.85
N ALA A 224 -18.06 -10.50 1.64
CA ALA A 224 -18.81 -9.72 0.66
C ALA A 224 -18.88 -8.23 1.05
N ARG A 225 -18.67 -7.34 0.08
CA ARG A 225 -18.74 -5.88 0.27
C ARG A 225 -20.10 -5.35 -0.17
N ALA A 226 -20.50 -4.20 0.35
CA ALA A 226 -21.79 -3.57 0.09
C ALA A 226 -22.01 -3.30 -1.40
N SER A 227 -20.96 -2.89 -2.14
CA SER A 227 -20.97 -2.82 -3.60
C SER A 227 -19.54 -2.80 -4.17
N GLY A 228 -19.39 -2.80 -5.50
CA GLY A 228 -18.07 -2.67 -6.14
C GLY A 228 -17.39 -1.30 -5.99
N VAL A 229 -18.03 -0.32 -5.34
CA VAL A 229 -17.46 1.00 -5.02
C VAL A 229 -17.56 1.35 -3.53
N ASP A 230 -18.20 0.48 -2.74
CA ASP A 230 -18.39 0.66 -1.32
C ASP A 230 -17.78 -0.53 -0.60
N GLU A 231 -16.61 -0.27 -0.05
CA GLU A 231 -15.82 -1.25 0.67
C GLU A 231 -16.41 -1.61 2.04
N HIS A 232 -17.56 -1.12 2.51
CA HIS A 232 -18.16 -1.61 3.77
C HIS A 232 -18.68 -3.06 3.64
N PRO A 233 -18.81 -3.84 4.73
CA PRO A 233 -19.34 -5.19 4.66
C PRO A 233 -20.79 -5.20 4.18
N MET A 234 -21.15 -6.20 3.37
CA MET A 234 -22.52 -6.40 2.92
C MET A 234 -23.44 -6.79 4.08
N GLU A 235 -24.58 -6.11 4.19
CA GLU A 235 -25.63 -6.49 5.12
C GLU A 235 -26.24 -7.85 4.77
N ASN A 236 -26.52 -8.69 5.77
CA ASN A 236 -27.11 -10.02 5.61
C ASN A 236 -26.29 -10.98 4.71
N ALA A 237 -24.97 -10.76 4.62
CA ALA A 237 -24.07 -11.66 3.92
C ALA A 237 -23.95 -13.02 4.61
N VAL A 238 -23.62 -14.05 3.82
CA VAL A 238 -23.29 -15.37 4.35
C VAL A 238 -21.93 -15.29 5.02
N ALA A 239 -21.89 -15.55 6.32
CA ALA A 239 -20.67 -15.55 7.10
C ALA A 239 -19.82 -16.79 6.79
N THR A 240 -18.50 -16.59 6.77
CA THR A 240 -17.57 -17.65 6.38
C THR A 240 -17.59 -18.80 7.38
N LYS A 241 -17.52 -20.03 6.88
CA LYS A 241 -17.30 -21.22 7.71
C LYS A 241 -16.29 -22.13 7.07
N ALA A 242 -15.22 -22.44 7.80
CA ALA A 242 -14.20 -23.36 7.34
C ALA A 242 -14.73 -24.80 7.33
N PRO A 243 -14.52 -25.57 6.24
CA PRO A 243 -14.78 -27.01 6.26
C PRO A 243 -13.80 -27.69 7.22
N GLU A 244 -14.26 -28.72 7.94
CA GLU A 244 -13.48 -29.39 9.00
C GLU A 244 -12.09 -29.86 8.53
N THR A 245 -11.95 -30.26 7.28
CA THR A 245 -10.69 -30.74 6.70
C THR A 245 -9.64 -29.64 6.50
N LEU A 246 -10.07 -28.38 6.40
CA LEU A 246 -9.20 -27.21 6.22
C LEU A 246 -9.25 -26.26 7.43
N ALA A 247 -10.01 -26.61 8.47
CA ALA A 247 -10.15 -25.81 9.66
C ALA A 247 -8.90 -25.89 10.54
N LEU A 248 -8.51 -24.76 11.11
CA LEU A 248 -7.46 -24.66 12.12
C LEU A 248 -7.95 -23.76 13.25
N GLN A 249 -7.61 -24.13 14.48
CA GLN A 249 -7.79 -23.28 15.65
C GLN A 249 -6.46 -22.61 16.01
N VAL A 250 -6.49 -21.30 16.17
CA VAL A 250 -5.36 -20.45 16.56
C VAL A 250 -5.70 -19.73 17.87
N GLU A 251 -4.68 -19.30 18.60
CA GLU A 251 -4.85 -18.53 19.84
C GLU A 251 -4.24 -17.15 19.63
N LEU A 252 -5.08 -16.12 19.77
CA LEU A 252 -4.74 -14.71 19.59
C LEU A 252 -4.78 -14.00 20.95
N PRO A 253 -3.98 -12.96 21.16
CA PRO A 253 -3.83 -12.31 22.46
C PRO A 253 -5.15 -11.74 23.01
N HIS A 254 -6.04 -11.25 22.15
CA HIS A 254 -7.26 -10.56 22.58
C HIS A 254 -8.53 -11.33 22.18
N ALA A 255 -8.66 -11.77 20.94
CA ALA A 255 -9.78 -12.60 20.47
C ALA A 255 -9.78 -14.03 21.03
N GLY A 256 -8.68 -14.44 21.69
CA GLY A 256 -8.55 -15.77 22.28
C GLY A 256 -8.52 -16.86 21.21
N LYS A 257 -9.30 -17.93 21.41
CA LYS A 257 -9.29 -19.08 20.49
C LYS A 257 -10.19 -18.84 19.29
N VAL A 258 -9.58 -18.72 18.11
CA VAL A 258 -10.28 -18.47 16.84
C VAL A 258 -10.14 -19.69 15.92
N ARG A 259 -11.26 -20.20 15.41
CA ARG A 259 -11.29 -21.22 14.34
C ARG A 259 -11.42 -20.54 12.99
N GLY A 260 -10.80 -21.08 11.97
CA GLY A 260 -10.91 -20.54 10.61
C GLY A 260 -10.32 -21.43 9.54
N LEU A 261 -10.51 -21.02 8.29
CA LEU A 261 -9.98 -21.68 7.10
C LEU A 261 -8.48 -21.38 7.00
N ALA A 262 -7.65 -22.42 6.99
CA ALA A 262 -6.20 -22.29 6.88
C ALA A 262 -5.69 -22.84 5.54
N LEU A 263 -5.08 -21.97 4.74
CA LEU A 263 -4.50 -22.32 3.44
C LEU A 263 -3.01 -22.58 3.59
N ARG A 264 -2.54 -23.73 3.09
CA ARG A 264 -1.13 -24.17 3.19
C ARG A 264 -0.38 -23.94 1.89
N PRO A 265 0.97 -23.89 1.94
CA PRO A 265 1.82 -23.85 0.76
C PRO A 265 1.48 -24.93 -0.26
N GLY A 266 1.55 -24.59 -1.54
CA GLY A 266 1.15 -25.45 -2.65
C GLY A 266 0.24 -24.72 -3.65
N VAL A 267 -0.59 -25.50 -4.35
CA VAL A 267 -1.59 -25.00 -5.29
C VAL A 267 -2.98 -25.19 -4.69
N THR A 268 -3.64 -24.08 -4.35
CA THR A 268 -5.04 -24.05 -3.92
C THR A 268 -5.91 -23.55 -5.07
N LEU A 269 -6.93 -24.30 -5.44
CA LEU A 269 -7.94 -23.86 -6.41
C LEU A 269 -9.23 -23.45 -5.71
N ILE A 270 -9.81 -22.34 -6.14
CA ILE A 270 -11.14 -21.87 -5.75
C ILE A 270 -12.06 -22.05 -6.96
N VAL A 271 -12.91 -23.06 -6.92
CA VAL A 271 -13.84 -23.45 -7.99
C VAL A 271 -15.29 -23.18 -7.60
N GLY A 272 -16.22 -23.33 -8.55
CA GLY A 272 -17.66 -23.12 -8.33
C GLY A 272 -18.34 -22.37 -9.47
N GLY A 273 -19.68 -22.33 -9.45
CA GLY A 273 -20.48 -21.62 -10.45
C GLY A 273 -20.21 -20.12 -10.49
N GLY A 274 -20.62 -19.46 -11.58
CA GLY A 274 -20.61 -18.00 -11.65
C GLY A 274 -21.52 -17.40 -10.59
N TYR A 275 -21.09 -16.33 -9.91
CA TYR A 275 -21.81 -15.66 -8.81
C TYR A 275 -21.90 -16.39 -7.46
N HIS A 276 -21.18 -17.52 -7.26
CA HIS A 276 -21.20 -18.25 -5.98
C HIS A 276 -20.17 -17.75 -4.94
N GLY A 277 -19.43 -16.66 -5.21
CA GLY A 277 -18.50 -16.02 -4.25
C GLY A 277 -17.00 -16.32 -4.43
N LYS A 278 -16.57 -16.87 -5.58
CA LYS A 278 -15.15 -17.17 -5.87
C LYS A 278 -14.25 -15.93 -5.79
N SER A 279 -14.54 -14.91 -6.60
CA SER A 279 -13.75 -13.67 -6.60
C SER A 279 -13.87 -12.95 -5.25
N THR A 280 -15.02 -12.98 -4.58
CA THR A 280 -15.16 -12.44 -3.21
C THR A 280 -14.18 -13.08 -2.22
N LEU A 281 -13.97 -14.41 -2.30
CA LEU A 281 -12.98 -15.09 -1.47
C LEU A 281 -11.55 -14.68 -1.85
N LEU A 282 -11.24 -14.60 -3.14
CA LEU A 282 -9.93 -14.16 -3.62
C LEU A 282 -9.63 -12.70 -3.25
N ASP A 283 -10.61 -11.80 -3.36
CA ASP A 283 -10.52 -10.39 -2.99
C ASP A 283 -10.22 -10.22 -1.50
N ALA A 284 -10.85 -11.03 -0.65
CA ALA A 284 -10.54 -11.05 0.78
C ALA A 284 -9.09 -11.52 1.03
N LEU A 285 -8.60 -12.51 0.29
CA LEU A 285 -7.21 -12.97 0.38
C LEU A 285 -6.22 -11.92 -0.14
N MET A 286 -6.55 -11.20 -1.22
CA MET A 286 -5.74 -10.10 -1.74
C MET A 286 -5.59 -8.97 -0.72
N ASN A 287 -6.68 -8.61 -0.04
CA ASN A 287 -6.69 -7.56 0.98
C ASN A 287 -6.18 -8.04 2.35
N GLY A 288 -6.14 -9.35 2.60
CA GLY A 288 -5.61 -9.94 3.84
C GLY A 288 -4.13 -9.67 4.10
N VAL A 289 -3.42 -9.02 3.18
CA VAL A 289 -2.06 -8.48 3.40
C VAL A 289 -2.05 -7.22 4.27
N TYR A 290 -3.22 -6.65 4.57
CA TYR A 290 -3.40 -5.51 5.47
C TYR A 290 -4.37 -5.83 6.62
N PRO A 291 -4.16 -5.22 7.81
CA PRO A 291 -5.18 -5.22 8.85
C PRO A 291 -6.39 -4.39 8.41
N HIS A 292 -7.57 -4.77 8.90
CA HIS A 292 -8.82 -4.05 8.67
C HIS A 292 -9.38 -3.52 9.98
N ILE A 293 -10.18 -2.46 9.91
CA ILE A 293 -10.82 -1.87 11.08
C ILE A 293 -11.80 -2.83 11.76
N PRO A 294 -12.04 -2.69 13.08
CA PRO A 294 -13.08 -3.47 13.76
C PRO A 294 -14.45 -3.29 13.10
N GLY A 295 -15.14 -4.41 12.85
CA GLY A 295 -16.45 -4.40 12.20
C GLY A 295 -16.40 -4.38 10.67
N ASP A 296 -15.22 -4.45 10.06
CA ASP A 296 -15.05 -4.60 8.61
C ASP A 296 -15.54 -5.98 8.09
N GLY A 297 -15.52 -6.99 8.95
CA GLY A 297 -15.79 -8.39 8.61
C GLY A 297 -14.54 -9.17 8.18
N ARG A 298 -13.44 -8.47 7.85
CA ARG A 298 -12.15 -9.05 7.44
C ARG A 298 -11.03 -8.81 8.46
N GLU A 299 -11.34 -8.33 9.67
CA GLU A 299 -10.35 -8.02 10.71
C GLU A 299 -9.43 -9.21 11.07
N LEU A 300 -9.93 -10.44 10.97
CA LEU A 300 -9.18 -11.69 11.19
C LEU A 300 -8.98 -12.49 9.89
N VAL A 301 -8.83 -11.78 8.77
CA VAL A 301 -8.38 -12.31 7.50
C VAL A 301 -6.93 -11.87 7.27
N ALA A 302 -6.03 -12.85 7.22
CA ALA A 302 -4.61 -12.61 7.02
C ALA A 302 -4.08 -13.46 5.86
N THR A 303 -3.24 -12.84 5.04
CA THR A 303 -2.48 -13.48 3.96
C THR A 303 -1.01 -13.09 4.13
N THR A 304 -0.09 -14.00 3.77
CA THR A 304 1.35 -13.72 3.75
C THR A 304 1.65 -12.37 3.11
N PRO A 305 2.51 -11.52 3.72
CA PRO A 305 2.70 -10.14 3.27
C PRO A 305 3.32 -10.04 1.86
N LEU A 306 3.95 -11.12 1.40
CA LEU A 306 4.58 -11.25 0.08
C LEU A 306 3.63 -11.83 -0.99
N ALA A 307 2.35 -12.01 -0.68
CA ALA A 307 1.35 -12.42 -1.68
C ALA A 307 1.10 -11.31 -2.71
N VAL A 308 1.11 -11.69 -3.99
CA VAL A 308 0.94 -10.78 -5.12
C VAL A 308 -0.18 -11.27 -6.02
N ALA A 309 -1.14 -10.39 -6.29
CA ALA A 309 -2.10 -10.58 -7.36
C ALA A 309 -1.43 -10.40 -8.73
N VAL A 310 -1.58 -11.39 -9.63
CA VAL A 310 -1.04 -11.33 -10.99
C VAL A 310 -2.17 -11.54 -12.01
N ARG A 311 -2.19 -10.68 -13.03
CA ARG A 311 -3.21 -10.65 -14.08
C ARG A 311 -2.62 -10.22 -15.42
N ALA A 312 -3.39 -10.30 -16.49
CA ALA A 312 -2.99 -9.80 -17.80
C ALA A 312 -3.07 -8.26 -17.86
N GLU A 313 -2.08 -7.64 -18.51
CA GLU A 313 -1.93 -6.19 -18.65
C GLU A 313 -1.55 -5.82 -20.08
N ASP A 314 -2.54 -5.86 -20.98
CA ASP A 314 -2.31 -5.55 -22.39
C ASP A 314 -1.79 -4.11 -22.57
N GLY A 315 -0.67 -3.97 -23.27
CA GLY A 315 -0.02 -2.70 -23.57
C GLY A 315 0.90 -2.11 -22.51
N ARG A 316 1.16 -2.83 -21.40
CA ARG A 316 2.17 -2.39 -20.43
C ARG A 316 3.59 -2.50 -21.00
N ALA A 317 4.50 -1.70 -20.46
CA ALA A 317 5.93 -1.90 -20.71
C ALA A 317 6.46 -3.08 -19.90
N VAL A 318 7.43 -3.77 -20.50
CA VAL A 318 8.26 -4.82 -19.89
C VAL A 318 9.70 -4.52 -20.28
N THR A 319 10.62 -4.54 -19.31
CA THR A 319 12.04 -4.24 -19.56
C THR A 319 12.92 -5.34 -18.98
N GLY A 320 13.59 -6.07 -19.88
CA GLY A 320 14.62 -7.07 -19.60
C GLY A 320 14.18 -8.23 -18.71
N VAL A 321 12.92 -8.64 -18.76
CA VAL A 321 12.38 -9.73 -17.93
C VAL A 321 12.61 -11.08 -18.61
N ASP A 322 13.08 -12.08 -17.85
CA ASP A 322 13.13 -13.46 -18.33
C ASP A 322 11.71 -14.05 -18.33
N VAL A 323 11.13 -14.19 -19.53
CA VAL A 323 9.83 -14.81 -19.76
C VAL A 323 9.96 -16.20 -20.39
N SER A 324 11.18 -16.74 -20.52
CA SER A 324 11.47 -18.01 -21.19
C SER A 324 10.79 -19.22 -20.55
N ALA A 325 10.39 -19.10 -19.28
CA ALA A 325 9.54 -20.08 -18.59
C ALA A 325 8.20 -20.33 -19.32
N PHE A 326 7.66 -19.29 -19.95
CA PHE A 326 6.33 -19.31 -20.56
C PHE A 326 6.35 -19.03 -22.05
N ILE A 327 7.33 -18.27 -22.55
CA ILE A 327 7.37 -17.81 -23.93
C ILE A 327 8.67 -18.29 -24.57
N SER A 328 8.55 -19.04 -25.66
CA SER A 328 9.66 -19.50 -26.49
C SER A 328 9.51 -18.95 -27.91
N ASN A 329 10.60 -18.91 -28.68
CA ASN A 329 10.58 -18.70 -30.14
C ASN A 329 9.63 -17.60 -30.62
N LEU A 330 9.86 -16.35 -30.19
CA LEU A 330 9.07 -15.21 -30.66
C LEU A 330 9.13 -15.13 -32.20
N PRO A 331 8.00 -14.85 -32.90
CA PRO A 331 8.01 -14.70 -34.37
C PRO A 331 8.99 -13.64 -34.88
N SER A 332 9.27 -12.62 -34.06
CA SER A 332 10.25 -11.57 -34.33
C SER A 332 11.70 -12.02 -34.13
N GLY A 333 11.95 -13.19 -33.56
CA GLY A 333 13.28 -13.67 -33.18
C GLY A 333 13.86 -13.02 -31.93
N GLY A 334 13.04 -12.30 -31.15
CA GLY A 334 13.49 -11.63 -29.92
C GLY A 334 13.94 -12.60 -28.82
N ASP A 335 14.87 -12.15 -27.98
CA ASP A 335 15.35 -12.90 -26.82
C ASP A 335 14.30 -12.91 -25.69
N THR A 336 13.91 -14.12 -25.28
CA THR A 336 12.90 -14.34 -24.23
C THR A 336 13.52 -14.37 -22.83
N SER A 337 14.84 -14.53 -22.71
CA SER A 337 15.56 -14.45 -21.43
C SER A 337 15.78 -13.01 -20.94
N ARG A 338 15.63 -12.03 -21.84
CA ARG A 338 15.73 -10.59 -21.56
C ARG A 338 14.64 -9.80 -22.30
N PHE A 339 13.41 -10.28 -22.22
CA PHE A 339 12.30 -9.73 -23.00
C PHE A 339 12.03 -8.27 -22.64
N THR A 340 11.97 -7.44 -23.68
CA THR A 340 11.67 -6.00 -23.58
C THR A 340 10.62 -5.64 -24.62
N SER A 341 9.54 -4.98 -24.20
CA SER A 341 8.51 -4.46 -25.08
C SER A 341 7.88 -3.20 -24.47
N PRO A 342 7.65 -2.14 -25.26
CA PRO A 342 6.82 -1.00 -24.83
C PRO A 342 5.31 -1.31 -24.88
N ASP A 343 4.92 -2.44 -25.47
CA ASP A 343 3.54 -2.82 -25.78
C ASP A 343 3.43 -4.35 -25.68
N ALA A 344 3.42 -4.88 -24.45
CA ALA A 344 3.32 -6.32 -24.21
C ALA A 344 1.89 -6.82 -24.42
N SER A 345 1.71 -7.96 -25.08
CA SER A 345 0.41 -8.62 -25.20
C SER A 345 -0.08 -9.16 -23.86
N GLY A 346 -1.38 -9.47 -23.74
CA GLY A 346 -1.96 -10.08 -22.52
C GLY A 346 -1.18 -11.28 -21.94
N SER A 347 -0.74 -12.24 -22.76
CA SER A 347 0.02 -13.40 -22.27
C SER A 347 1.46 -13.07 -21.89
N THR A 348 2.13 -12.21 -22.65
CA THR A 348 3.52 -11.81 -22.36
C THR A 348 3.60 -10.89 -21.15
N SER A 349 2.63 -10.00 -20.96
CA SER A 349 2.50 -9.15 -19.77
C SER A 349 2.24 -9.96 -18.50
N GLN A 350 1.35 -10.96 -18.54
CA GLN A 350 1.12 -11.82 -17.37
C GLN A 350 2.31 -12.75 -17.09
N ALA A 351 2.97 -13.28 -18.13
CA ALA A 351 4.22 -14.03 -17.97
C ALA A 351 5.32 -13.18 -17.30
N ALA A 352 5.46 -11.93 -17.72
CA ALA A 352 6.36 -10.97 -17.10
C ALA A 352 5.95 -10.68 -15.65
N ALA A 353 4.67 -10.43 -15.37
CA ALA A 353 4.18 -10.18 -14.01
C ALA A 353 4.49 -11.34 -13.03
N ILE A 354 4.37 -12.59 -13.49
CA ILE A 354 4.75 -13.77 -12.69
C ILE A 354 6.26 -13.79 -12.43
N ALA A 355 7.08 -13.64 -13.48
CA ALA A 355 8.53 -13.63 -13.34
C ALA A 355 9.01 -12.48 -12.41
N GLU A 356 8.44 -11.30 -12.57
CA GLU A 356 8.70 -10.12 -11.74
C GLU A 356 8.30 -10.33 -10.28
N ALA A 357 7.16 -10.97 -10.01
CA ALA A 357 6.73 -11.29 -8.64
C ALA A 357 7.69 -12.29 -7.98
N VAL A 358 8.16 -13.30 -8.73
CA VAL A 358 9.17 -14.26 -8.26
C VAL A 358 10.51 -13.56 -7.99
N GLU A 359 10.96 -12.69 -8.90
CA GLU A 359 12.18 -11.89 -8.72
C GLU A 359 12.10 -10.98 -7.49
N ALA A 360 10.94 -10.37 -7.23
CA ALA A 360 10.71 -9.53 -6.07
C ALA A 360 10.65 -10.30 -4.75
N GLY A 361 10.61 -11.65 -4.80
CA GLY A 361 10.58 -12.52 -3.63
C GLY A 361 9.18 -12.89 -3.16
N SER A 362 8.16 -12.83 -4.03
CA SER A 362 6.82 -13.33 -3.69
C SER A 362 6.86 -14.82 -3.34
N ASN A 363 6.13 -15.21 -2.30
CA ASN A 363 5.94 -16.61 -1.91
C ASN A 363 4.54 -17.16 -2.26
N CYS A 364 3.65 -16.32 -2.78
CA CYS A 364 2.27 -16.70 -3.12
C CYS A 364 1.72 -15.83 -4.24
N LEU A 365 1.27 -16.44 -5.33
CA LEU A 365 0.57 -15.78 -6.42
C LEU A 365 -0.95 -15.93 -6.23
N LEU A 366 -1.67 -14.83 -6.34
CA LEU A 366 -3.14 -14.78 -6.33
C LEU A 366 -3.60 -14.56 -7.78
N ILE A 367 -4.41 -15.48 -8.32
CA ILE A 367 -4.75 -15.52 -9.74
C ILE A 367 -6.26 -15.65 -9.91
N ASP A 368 -6.85 -14.81 -10.74
CA ASP A 368 -8.23 -14.98 -11.21
C ASP A 368 -8.24 -15.33 -12.70
N GLU A 369 -8.88 -16.44 -13.07
CA GLU A 369 -9.07 -16.83 -14.47
C GLU A 369 -9.76 -15.73 -15.28
N ASP A 370 -10.70 -14.97 -14.68
CA ASP A 370 -11.47 -13.92 -15.37
C ASP A 370 -10.64 -12.70 -15.78
N THR A 371 -9.48 -12.48 -15.14
CA THR A 371 -8.56 -11.37 -15.43
C THR A 371 -7.23 -11.83 -16.04
N SER A 372 -7.11 -13.13 -16.33
CA SER A 372 -5.92 -13.75 -16.88
C SER A 372 -6.00 -13.93 -18.40
N ALA A 373 -4.84 -14.04 -19.05
CA ALA A 373 -4.75 -14.40 -20.45
C ALA A 373 -5.00 -15.91 -20.61
N THR A 374 -6.11 -16.30 -21.24
CA THR A 374 -6.51 -17.71 -21.38
C THR A 374 -5.42 -18.59 -21.99
N ASN A 375 -4.72 -18.08 -23.01
CA ASN A 375 -3.63 -18.77 -23.70
C ASN A 375 -2.37 -18.96 -22.83
N LEU A 376 -2.19 -18.15 -21.79
CA LEU A 376 -1.17 -18.40 -20.77
C LEU A 376 -1.68 -19.37 -19.71
N MET A 377 -2.97 -19.34 -19.35
CA MET A 377 -3.50 -20.19 -18.29
C MET A 377 -3.55 -21.66 -18.68
N ILE A 378 -4.08 -21.98 -19.87
CA ILE A 378 -4.37 -23.34 -20.29
C ILE A 378 -4.06 -23.56 -21.76
N ARG A 379 -3.94 -24.84 -22.13
CA ARG A 379 -3.91 -25.26 -23.52
C ARG A 379 -4.49 -26.66 -23.65
N ASP A 380 -5.69 -26.72 -24.22
CA ASP A 380 -6.46 -27.95 -24.32
C ASP A 380 -5.85 -28.98 -25.28
N LEU A 381 -6.28 -30.22 -25.15
CA LEU A 381 -5.80 -31.36 -25.94
C LEU A 381 -6.05 -31.20 -27.45
N ARG A 382 -7.20 -30.64 -27.86
CA ARG A 382 -7.53 -30.46 -29.27
C ARG A 382 -6.60 -29.44 -29.92
N MET A 383 -6.32 -28.34 -29.22
CA MET A 383 -5.38 -27.33 -29.69
C MET A 383 -3.96 -27.87 -29.79
N ARG A 384 -3.51 -28.70 -28.84
CA ARG A 384 -2.21 -29.40 -28.93
C ARG A 384 -2.13 -30.38 -30.11
N GLN A 385 -3.25 -31.02 -30.48
CA GLN A 385 -3.32 -31.90 -31.66
C GLN A 385 -3.33 -31.12 -32.97
N LEU A 386 -4.00 -29.96 -33.00
CA LEU A 386 -4.09 -29.11 -34.18
C LEU A 386 -2.79 -28.36 -34.45
N VAL A 387 -2.16 -27.84 -33.40
CA VAL A 387 -0.89 -27.12 -33.43
C VAL A 387 0.08 -27.84 -32.48
N PRO A 388 1.05 -28.61 -33.00
CA PRO A 388 2.03 -29.30 -32.14
C PRO A 388 2.80 -28.32 -31.24
N ASP A 389 3.32 -28.80 -30.10
CA ASP A 389 4.10 -27.97 -29.16
C ASP A 389 5.29 -27.25 -29.82
N SER A 390 5.90 -27.83 -30.85
CA SER A 390 6.98 -27.18 -31.61
C SER A 390 6.55 -25.92 -32.39
N GLY A 391 5.25 -25.76 -32.63
CA GLY A 391 4.67 -24.63 -33.36
C GLY A 391 3.95 -23.62 -32.45
N GLU A 392 3.89 -23.87 -31.14
CA GLU A 392 3.27 -22.99 -30.16
C GLU A 392 4.34 -22.36 -29.27
N PRO A 393 4.52 -21.03 -29.32
CA PRO A 393 5.53 -20.36 -28.51
C PRO A 393 5.19 -20.35 -27.01
N ILE A 394 3.91 -20.49 -26.63
CA ILE A 394 3.45 -20.34 -25.25
C ILE A 394 3.37 -21.70 -24.53
N THR A 395 4.14 -21.80 -23.45
CA THR A 395 4.00 -22.85 -22.42
C THR A 395 2.99 -22.37 -21.37
N PRO A 396 1.86 -23.07 -21.16
CA PRO A 396 0.84 -22.60 -20.24
C PRO A 396 1.26 -22.78 -18.77
N LEU A 397 0.72 -21.93 -17.90
CA LEU A 397 0.99 -21.89 -16.47
C LEU A 397 0.67 -23.23 -15.79
N VAL A 398 -0.37 -23.95 -16.21
CA VAL A 398 -0.71 -25.27 -15.67
C VAL A 398 0.47 -26.26 -15.75
N ASP A 399 1.34 -26.12 -16.76
CA ASP A 399 2.50 -27.00 -16.94
C ASP A 399 3.70 -26.58 -16.05
N ARG A 400 3.74 -25.33 -15.58
CA ARG A 400 4.83 -24.73 -14.76
C ARG A 400 4.46 -24.48 -13.30
N ILE A 401 3.18 -24.51 -12.93
CA ILE A 401 2.71 -24.13 -11.59
C ILE A 401 3.32 -24.99 -10.48
N ARG A 402 3.58 -26.28 -10.73
CA ARG A 402 4.30 -27.14 -9.78
C ARG A 402 5.80 -26.82 -9.70
N GLY A 403 6.39 -26.33 -10.79
CA GLY A 403 7.73 -25.77 -10.80
C GLY A 403 7.86 -24.54 -9.90
N LEU A 404 6.85 -23.66 -9.87
CA LEU A 404 6.80 -22.52 -8.95
C LEU A 404 6.79 -22.99 -7.49
N VAL A 405 5.98 -23.99 -7.16
CA VAL A 405 5.95 -24.57 -5.79
C VAL A 405 7.32 -25.11 -5.40
N ARG A 406 8.04 -25.79 -6.31
CA ARG A 406 9.42 -26.26 -6.06
C ARG A 406 10.42 -25.12 -5.85
N ARG A 407 10.13 -23.90 -6.32
CA ARG A 407 10.88 -22.66 -6.05
C ARG A 407 10.41 -21.92 -4.79
N GLY A 408 9.48 -22.50 -4.02
CA GLY A 408 8.92 -21.89 -2.82
C GLY A 408 7.79 -20.89 -3.08
N VAL A 409 7.22 -20.87 -4.29
CA VAL A 409 6.16 -19.94 -4.68
C VAL A 409 4.86 -20.71 -4.85
N SER A 410 3.93 -20.48 -3.93
CA SER A 410 2.59 -21.07 -3.94
C SER A 410 1.63 -20.34 -4.87
N SER A 411 0.45 -20.91 -5.10
CA SER A 411 -0.59 -20.26 -5.90
C SER A 411 -1.98 -20.51 -5.30
N ILE A 412 -2.77 -19.45 -5.19
CA ILE A 412 -4.21 -19.53 -4.92
C ILE A 412 -4.91 -18.99 -6.16
N ALA A 413 -5.63 -19.86 -6.88
CA ALA A 413 -6.21 -19.54 -8.18
C ALA A 413 -7.73 -19.76 -8.19
N VAL A 414 -8.48 -18.73 -8.58
CA VAL A 414 -9.89 -18.87 -8.95
C VAL A 414 -9.97 -19.49 -10.34
N MET A 415 -10.66 -20.62 -10.45
CA MET A 415 -10.86 -21.36 -11.70
C MET A 415 -12.34 -21.71 -11.87
N GLY A 416 -12.90 -21.49 -13.05
CA GLY A 416 -14.27 -21.83 -13.42
C GLY A 416 -14.42 -22.46 -14.81
N GLY A 417 -13.46 -22.23 -15.71
CA GLY A 417 -13.52 -22.64 -17.11
C GLY A 417 -12.74 -23.92 -17.44
N SER A 418 -11.69 -24.25 -16.69
CA SER A 418 -10.82 -25.40 -16.97
C SER A 418 -10.61 -26.34 -15.79
N GLY A 419 -10.70 -27.65 -16.07
CA GLY A 419 -10.36 -28.72 -15.14
C GLY A 419 -8.88 -29.13 -15.18
N ASP A 420 -8.07 -28.56 -16.08
CA ASP A 420 -6.67 -28.98 -16.29
C ASP A 420 -5.78 -28.78 -15.06
N TYR A 421 -6.15 -27.86 -14.16
CA TYR A 421 -5.41 -27.61 -12.92
C TYR A 421 -5.72 -28.60 -11.80
N LEU A 422 -6.80 -29.39 -11.92
CA LEU A 422 -7.24 -30.29 -10.84
C LEU A 422 -6.19 -31.35 -10.50
N ASP A 423 -5.37 -31.78 -11.47
CA ASP A 423 -4.29 -32.74 -11.25
C ASP A 423 -3.02 -32.12 -10.64
N ARG A 424 -2.95 -30.78 -10.56
CA ARG A 424 -1.85 -30.01 -9.95
C ARG A 424 -2.17 -29.46 -8.58
N ALA A 425 -3.44 -29.44 -8.22
CA ALA A 425 -3.93 -28.85 -6.97
C ALA A 425 -3.60 -29.73 -5.76
N ASP A 426 -3.09 -29.12 -4.70
CA ASP A 426 -3.00 -29.75 -3.38
C ASP A 426 -4.33 -29.62 -2.61
N THR A 427 -5.05 -28.52 -2.85
CA THR A 427 -6.35 -28.22 -2.23
C THR A 427 -7.31 -27.68 -3.28
N VAL A 428 -8.56 -28.16 -3.27
CA VAL A 428 -9.64 -27.65 -4.13
C VAL A 428 -10.83 -27.27 -3.26
N ILE A 429 -11.09 -25.96 -3.21
CA ILE A 429 -12.22 -25.36 -2.51
C ILE A 429 -13.32 -25.09 -3.53
N CYS A 430 -14.54 -25.55 -3.26
CA CYS A 430 -15.73 -25.18 -4.03
C CYS A 430 -16.54 -24.13 -3.28
N MET A 431 -16.78 -23.01 -3.95
CA MET A 431 -17.76 -22.01 -3.54
C MET A 431 -19.13 -22.37 -4.11
N ASP A 432 -20.12 -22.55 -3.24
CA ASP A 432 -21.51 -22.73 -3.63
C ASP A 432 -22.44 -21.93 -2.72
N ASN A 433 -23.19 -20.96 -3.28
CA ASN A 433 -24.03 -20.04 -2.51
C ASN A 433 -23.26 -19.40 -1.35
N TYR A 434 -22.02 -18.96 -1.61
CA TYR A 434 -21.10 -18.35 -0.65
C TYR A 434 -20.62 -19.27 0.48
N VAL A 435 -20.90 -20.58 0.40
CA VAL A 435 -20.42 -21.59 1.35
C VAL A 435 -19.14 -22.23 0.81
N ILE A 436 -18.15 -22.36 1.69
CA ILE A 436 -16.84 -22.97 1.41
C ILE A 436 -16.92 -24.48 1.67
N THR A 437 -16.66 -25.29 0.65
CA THR A 437 -16.56 -26.76 0.80
C THR A 437 -15.21 -27.25 0.28
N ASP A 438 -14.55 -28.12 1.03
CA ASP A 438 -13.38 -28.86 0.53
C ASP A 438 -13.85 -29.99 -0.41
N VAL A 439 -13.48 -29.90 -1.67
CA VAL A 439 -13.78 -30.89 -2.71
C VAL A 439 -12.53 -31.56 -3.26
N THR A 440 -11.41 -31.50 -2.53
CA THR A 440 -10.11 -32.02 -2.96
C THR A 440 -10.18 -33.51 -3.33
N GLU A 441 -10.78 -34.35 -2.49
CA GLU A 441 -10.91 -35.79 -2.79
C GLU A 441 -11.83 -36.07 -3.98
N LYS A 442 -12.87 -35.26 -4.16
CA LYS A 442 -13.74 -35.34 -5.34
C LYS A 442 -12.98 -34.96 -6.62
N ALA A 443 -12.17 -33.90 -6.56
CA ALA A 443 -11.32 -33.47 -7.68
C ALA A 443 -10.30 -34.56 -8.06
N LYS A 444 -9.60 -35.16 -7.08
CA LYS A 444 -8.67 -36.28 -7.30
C LYS A 444 -9.35 -37.46 -8.00
N LYS A 445 -10.58 -37.80 -7.60
CA LYS A 445 -11.35 -38.87 -8.26
C LYS A 445 -11.68 -38.55 -9.71
N ILE A 446 -12.10 -37.31 -10.00
CA ILE A 446 -12.38 -36.88 -11.39
C ILE A 446 -11.12 -36.99 -12.26
N VAL A 447 -9.96 -36.58 -11.73
CA VAL A 447 -8.66 -36.70 -12.42
C VAL A 447 -8.30 -38.17 -12.69
N GLN A 448 -8.58 -39.07 -11.75
CA GLN A 448 -8.34 -40.52 -11.95
C GLN A 448 -9.24 -41.10 -13.05
N ASP A 449 -10.51 -40.70 -13.09
CA ASP A 449 -11.49 -41.18 -14.07
C ASP A 449 -11.25 -40.59 -15.47
N ALA A 450 -10.69 -39.38 -15.55
CA ALA A 450 -10.41 -38.64 -16.79
C ALA A 450 -9.02 -37.97 -16.74
N PRO A 451 -7.92 -38.74 -16.86
CA PRO A 451 -6.57 -38.20 -16.74
C PRO A 451 -6.21 -37.28 -17.91
N ARG A 452 -5.47 -36.21 -17.59
CA ARG A 452 -4.91 -35.27 -18.58
C ARG A 452 -3.88 -36.01 -19.45
N GLN A 453 -3.99 -35.89 -20.78
CA GLN A 453 -3.00 -36.45 -21.72
C GLN A 453 -1.90 -35.43 -22.02
N THR A 454 -0.90 -35.31 -21.15
CA THR A 454 0.02 -34.16 -21.18
C THR A 454 1.47 -34.47 -20.88
N ALA A 455 2.33 -33.48 -21.16
CA ALA A 455 3.73 -33.45 -20.80
C ALA A 455 3.94 -33.46 -19.26
N ALA A 456 5.13 -33.89 -18.84
CA ALA A 456 5.56 -33.86 -17.46
C ALA A 456 5.55 -32.43 -16.88
N ASP A 457 5.48 -32.32 -15.54
CA ASP A 457 5.65 -31.05 -14.83
C ASP A 457 6.97 -30.41 -15.23
N LEU A 458 6.89 -29.22 -15.80
CA LEU A 458 8.06 -28.45 -16.15
C LEU A 458 8.54 -27.68 -14.92
N ASP A 459 9.84 -27.66 -14.68
CA ASP A 459 10.44 -26.83 -13.64
C ASP A 459 10.26 -25.34 -13.93
N PHE A 460 10.28 -24.50 -12.92
CA PHE A 460 10.34 -23.05 -13.14
C PHE A 460 11.80 -22.62 -13.11
N PRO A 461 12.34 -22.00 -14.19
CA PRO A 461 13.74 -21.62 -14.26
C PRO A 461 14.09 -20.58 -13.20
N GLU A 462 15.38 -20.41 -12.95
CA GLU A 462 15.86 -19.31 -12.14
C GLU A 462 15.58 -17.97 -12.83
N VAL A 463 15.03 -17.01 -12.10
CA VAL A 463 14.73 -15.69 -12.64
C VAL A 463 15.97 -14.81 -12.52
N ALA A 464 16.44 -14.29 -13.64
CA ALA A 464 17.56 -13.36 -13.65
C ALA A 464 17.21 -12.07 -12.89
N ALA A 465 18.06 -11.70 -11.93
CA ALA A 465 17.87 -10.48 -11.16
C ALA A 465 18.34 -9.26 -11.97
N ARG A 466 17.46 -8.26 -12.12
CA ARG A 466 17.67 -7.10 -12.99
C ARG A 466 18.26 -5.94 -12.21
N LYS A 467 19.29 -5.30 -12.79
CA LYS A 467 20.05 -4.20 -12.17
C LYS A 467 19.72 -2.87 -12.85
N PRO A 468 18.87 -2.02 -12.24
CA PRO A 468 18.44 -0.77 -12.85
C PRO A 468 19.56 0.29 -12.87
N LEU A 469 19.62 1.04 -13.96
CA LEU A 469 20.50 2.19 -14.13
C LEU A 469 19.87 3.46 -13.53
N ALA A 470 20.73 4.38 -13.11
CA ALA A 470 20.32 5.70 -12.63
C ALA A 470 19.54 6.46 -13.71
N ASN A 471 18.53 7.21 -13.29
CA ASN A 471 17.79 8.13 -14.15
C ASN A 471 17.38 9.37 -13.34
N PRO A 472 18.35 10.19 -12.91
CA PRO A 472 18.11 11.25 -11.96
C PRO A 472 17.20 12.35 -12.54
N TYR A 473 16.49 13.06 -11.66
CA TYR A 473 15.70 14.23 -12.06
C TYR A 473 16.61 15.38 -12.55
N GLU A 474 16.33 15.90 -13.75
CA GLU A 474 17.13 16.98 -14.37
C GLU A 474 16.45 18.37 -14.40
N GLY A 475 15.33 18.56 -13.68
CA GLY A 475 14.56 19.81 -13.75
C GLY A 475 14.90 20.88 -12.70
N ASP A 476 14.59 22.15 -13.02
CA ASP A 476 14.83 23.28 -12.09
C ASP A 476 13.80 23.41 -10.95
N ARG A 477 12.62 22.79 -11.09
CA ARG A 477 11.45 23.03 -10.21
C ARG A 477 11.25 21.97 -9.13
N GLY A 478 12.26 21.12 -8.90
CA GLY A 478 12.17 19.97 -8.01
C GLY A 478 11.23 18.87 -8.54
N PRO A 479 11.42 17.61 -8.09
CA PRO A 479 10.61 16.50 -8.55
C PRO A 479 9.15 16.65 -8.12
N LYS A 480 8.24 16.12 -8.94
CA LYS A 480 6.80 16.09 -8.66
C LYS A 480 6.29 14.66 -8.70
N VAL A 481 5.51 14.31 -7.69
CA VAL A 481 4.82 13.03 -7.60
C VAL A 481 3.34 13.31 -7.38
N ARG A 482 2.49 12.54 -8.05
CA ARG A 482 1.05 12.46 -7.76
C ARG A 482 0.53 11.07 -8.04
N GLY A 483 -0.06 10.44 -7.04
CA GLY A 483 -0.64 9.10 -7.11
C GLY A 483 -2.15 9.09 -6.97
N ASN A 484 -2.77 8.10 -7.58
CA ASN A 484 -4.06 7.53 -7.21
C ASN A 484 -3.95 6.00 -7.38
N THR A 485 -5.02 5.25 -7.11
CA THR A 485 -5.02 3.79 -7.16
C THR A 485 -4.93 3.18 -8.57
N SER A 486 -4.93 3.99 -9.64
CA SER A 486 -4.74 3.52 -11.03
C SER A 486 -3.51 4.12 -11.70
N ARG A 487 -2.90 5.16 -11.15
CA ARG A 487 -1.80 5.88 -11.81
C ARG A 487 -0.88 6.58 -10.82
N ILE A 488 0.42 6.51 -11.11
CA ILE A 488 1.46 7.35 -10.49
C ILE A 488 2.05 8.25 -11.57
N SER A 489 1.88 9.56 -11.42
CA SER A 489 2.59 10.55 -12.22
C SER A 489 3.90 10.92 -11.53
N LEU A 490 5.01 10.60 -12.18
CA LEU A 490 6.34 11.05 -11.79
C LEU A 490 6.83 12.11 -12.80
N ASP A 491 6.84 13.35 -12.35
CA ASP A 491 7.11 14.56 -13.14
C ASP A 491 6.17 14.78 -14.32
N ARG A 492 6.51 14.22 -15.47
CA ARG A 492 5.77 14.32 -16.74
C ARG A 492 5.49 12.96 -17.35
N GLN A 493 5.79 11.89 -16.62
CA GLN A 493 5.65 10.53 -17.07
C GLN A 493 4.69 9.80 -16.13
N ASP A 494 3.82 9.00 -16.72
CA ASP A 494 2.81 8.26 -15.99
C ASP A 494 3.18 6.77 -15.95
N ILE A 495 2.97 6.18 -14.79
CA ILE A 495 3.04 4.75 -14.54
C ILE A 495 1.60 4.31 -14.30
N ASP A 496 1.08 3.45 -15.18
CA ASP A 496 -0.20 2.80 -14.95
C ASP A 496 -0.01 1.73 -13.87
N ILE A 497 -0.83 1.79 -12.81
CA ILE A 497 -0.82 0.82 -11.72
C ILE A 497 -2.22 0.21 -11.50
N THR A 498 -3.11 0.31 -12.49
CA THR A 498 -4.48 -0.21 -12.40
C THR A 498 -4.53 -1.69 -12.06
N ALA A 499 -3.53 -2.47 -12.52
CA ALA A 499 -3.44 -3.89 -12.22
C ALA A 499 -2.78 -4.22 -10.87
N LEU A 500 -2.27 -3.22 -10.15
CA LEU A 500 -1.75 -3.37 -8.78
C LEU A 500 -2.89 -3.19 -7.78
N GLU A 501 -3.84 -4.12 -7.79
CA GLU A 501 -5.10 -4.05 -7.02
C GLU A 501 -4.89 -4.00 -5.50
N GLN A 502 -3.71 -4.39 -5.02
CA GLN A 502 -3.31 -4.31 -3.61
C GLN A 502 -2.73 -2.95 -3.21
N VAL A 503 -2.65 -1.97 -4.13
CA VAL A 503 -2.43 -0.55 -3.81
C VAL A 503 -3.78 0.10 -3.58
N VAL A 504 -4.22 0.09 -2.32
CA VAL A 504 -5.61 0.39 -1.94
C VAL A 504 -5.89 1.87 -1.67
N GLU A 505 -4.84 2.69 -1.50
CA GLU A 505 -4.97 4.12 -1.23
C GLU A 505 -4.04 4.99 -2.10
N ALA A 506 -4.51 6.20 -2.44
CA ALA A 506 -3.71 7.19 -3.15
C ALA A 506 -2.44 7.58 -2.39
N GLY A 507 -2.46 7.56 -1.05
CA GLY A 507 -1.29 7.84 -0.22
C GLY A 507 -0.18 6.80 -0.38
N GLN A 508 -0.53 5.53 -0.65
CA GLN A 508 0.45 4.49 -0.99
C GLN A 508 1.03 4.74 -2.37
N ALA A 509 0.19 5.08 -3.36
CA ALA A 509 0.64 5.41 -4.72
C ALA A 509 1.61 6.63 -4.72
N ASP A 510 1.31 7.66 -3.91
CA ASP A 510 2.22 8.79 -3.70
C ASP A 510 3.54 8.33 -3.06
N ALA A 511 3.49 7.49 -2.01
CA ALA A 511 4.69 6.99 -1.34
C ALA A 511 5.54 6.10 -2.27
N ILE A 512 4.92 5.28 -3.11
CA ILE A 512 5.59 4.53 -4.18
C ILE A 512 6.27 5.50 -5.14
N GLY A 513 5.58 6.53 -5.61
CA GLY A 513 6.18 7.53 -6.51
C GLY A 513 7.38 8.25 -5.91
N TRP A 514 7.33 8.63 -4.63
CA TRP A 514 8.48 9.21 -3.92
C TRP A 514 9.62 8.21 -3.70
N SER A 515 9.29 6.94 -3.46
CA SER A 515 10.28 5.86 -3.39
C SER A 515 10.99 5.69 -4.74
N LEU A 516 10.25 5.63 -5.85
CA LEU A 516 10.80 5.52 -7.21
C LEU A 516 11.66 6.73 -7.60
N ARG A 517 11.32 7.93 -7.12
CA ARG A 517 12.15 9.13 -7.29
C ARG A 517 13.49 8.98 -6.58
N LYS A 518 13.46 8.64 -5.28
CA LYS A 518 14.68 8.39 -4.50
C LYS A 518 15.53 7.27 -5.07
N LEU A 519 14.92 6.17 -5.49
CA LEU A 519 15.62 5.06 -6.12
C LEU A 519 16.36 5.52 -7.38
N GLN A 520 15.71 6.25 -8.28
CA GLN A 520 16.33 6.74 -9.52
C GLN A 520 17.43 7.78 -9.29
N ASP A 521 17.29 8.62 -8.26
CA ASP A 521 18.20 9.73 -7.98
C ASP A 521 19.42 9.28 -7.15
N GLU A 522 19.25 8.33 -6.22
CA GLU A 522 20.23 8.05 -5.16
C GLU A 522 20.70 6.59 -5.07
N VAL A 523 19.93 5.61 -5.55
CA VAL A 523 20.20 4.18 -5.29
C VAL A 523 20.52 3.37 -6.53
N PHE A 524 19.77 3.56 -7.61
CA PHE A 524 19.98 2.87 -8.88
C PHE A 524 21.33 3.26 -9.48
N ASN A 525 22.15 2.26 -9.76
CA ASN A 525 23.53 2.46 -10.20
C ASN A 525 24.02 1.38 -11.20
N GLY A 526 23.15 0.45 -11.61
CA GLY A 526 23.49 -0.68 -12.47
C GLY A 526 24.19 -1.85 -11.75
N GLU A 527 24.39 -1.77 -10.43
CA GLU A 527 25.06 -2.81 -9.64
C GLU A 527 24.09 -3.58 -8.74
N ARG A 528 23.23 -2.86 -8.00
CA ARG A 528 22.18 -3.47 -7.17
C ARG A 528 21.04 -3.98 -8.04
N THR A 529 20.49 -5.13 -7.68
CA THR A 529 19.23 -5.61 -8.25
C THR A 529 18.06 -4.72 -7.82
N LEU A 530 16.92 -4.79 -8.53
CA LEU A 530 15.70 -4.06 -8.14
C LEU A 530 15.31 -4.33 -6.68
N LYS A 531 15.33 -5.60 -6.29
CA LYS A 531 14.99 -6.02 -4.92
C LYS A 531 15.97 -5.43 -3.90
N GLU A 532 17.28 -5.60 -4.11
CA GLU A 532 18.30 -5.06 -3.21
C GLU A 532 18.26 -3.52 -3.10
N ALA A 533 17.91 -2.83 -4.19
CA ALA A 533 17.79 -1.37 -4.18
C ALA A 533 16.59 -0.91 -3.33
N VAL A 534 15.44 -1.59 -3.45
CA VAL A 534 14.26 -1.29 -2.62
C VAL A 534 14.50 -1.67 -1.16
N ASP A 535 15.07 -2.85 -0.88
CA ASP A 535 15.44 -3.28 0.47
C ASP A 535 16.42 -2.27 1.10
N TYR A 536 17.42 -1.80 0.34
CA TYR A 536 18.38 -0.79 0.80
C TYR A 536 17.69 0.53 1.17
N LEU A 537 16.78 1.04 0.33
CA LEU A 537 16.00 2.24 0.63
C LEU A 537 15.18 2.06 1.92
N TRP A 538 14.55 0.89 2.07
CA TRP A 538 13.70 0.59 3.22
C TRP A 538 14.49 0.47 4.53
N GLU A 539 15.62 -0.23 4.51
CA GLU A 539 16.47 -0.42 5.69
C GLU A 539 17.23 0.85 6.09
N LYS A 540 17.68 1.68 5.14
CA LYS A 540 18.50 2.85 5.45
C LYS A 540 17.69 4.10 5.76
N GLU A 541 16.70 4.39 4.93
CA GLU A 541 15.96 5.64 5.00
C GLU A 541 14.65 5.42 5.78
N TYR A 542 13.84 4.46 5.35
CA TYR A 542 12.50 4.24 5.94
C TYR A 542 12.57 3.78 7.40
N SER A 543 13.48 2.87 7.74
CA SER A 543 13.58 2.35 9.12
C SER A 543 13.92 3.43 10.17
N ASN A 544 14.56 4.53 9.75
CA ASN A 544 14.94 5.63 10.66
C ASN A 544 13.99 6.83 10.59
N GLY A 545 13.44 7.15 9.41
CA GLY A 545 12.62 8.34 9.20
C GLY A 545 11.18 8.08 8.74
N GLY A 546 10.78 6.81 8.60
CA GLY A 546 9.46 6.40 8.11
C GLY A 546 9.08 7.10 6.81
N LEU A 547 7.81 7.52 6.72
CA LEU A 547 7.29 8.27 5.57
C LEU A 547 7.94 9.64 5.38
N ASP A 548 8.49 10.24 6.44
CA ASP A 548 9.21 11.52 6.33
C ASP A 548 10.54 11.38 5.60
N ALA A 549 11.14 10.18 5.62
CA ALA A 549 12.33 9.90 4.84
C ALA A 549 12.03 9.94 3.33
N LEU A 550 10.80 9.62 2.91
CA LEU A 550 10.36 9.71 1.51
C LEU A 550 9.97 11.13 1.12
N ARG A 551 9.16 11.77 1.96
CA ARG A 551 8.75 13.16 1.78
C ARG A 551 8.49 13.82 3.15
N PRO A 552 9.37 14.71 3.60
CA PRO A 552 9.25 15.31 4.92
C PRO A 552 7.91 16.01 5.15
N ARG A 553 7.33 15.80 6.34
CA ARG A 553 6.14 16.47 6.88
C ARG A 553 4.88 16.30 6.04
N SER A 554 4.81 15.23 5.25
CA SER A 554 3.63 14.93 4.44
C SER A 554 2.59 14.18 5.25
N GLY A 555 1.41 14.78 5.44
CA GLY A 555 0.25 14.11 6.05
C GLY A 555 -0.51 13.16 5.13
N PHE A 556 -0.13 13.09 3.84
CA PHE A 556 -0.91 12.41 2.79
C PHE A 556 -0.23 11.16 2.23
N LEU A 557 0.87 10.72 2.82
CA LEU A 557 1.49 9.45 2.46
C LEU A 557 0.93 8.32 3.34
N ALA A 558 0.87 7.13 2.77
CA ALA A 558 0.61 5.88 3.46
C ALA A 558 1.71 4.87 3.10
N GLU A 559 2.13 4.03 4.03
CA GLU A 559 3.18 3.04 3.84
C GLU A 559 2.80 2.03 2.73
N PRO A 560 3.58 1.94 1.64
CA PRO A 560 3.41 0.90 0.64
C PRO A 560 4.17 -0.36 1.04
N ARG A 561 3.81 -1.50 0.45
CA ARG A 561 4.68 -2.69 0.55
C ARG A 561 5.87 -2.53 -0.38
N THR A 562 7.03 -3.04 0.01
CA THR A 562 8.24 -3.01 -0.83
C THR A 562 8.03 -3.70 -2.18
N ILE A 563 7.24 -4.77 -2.21
CA ILE A 563 6.89 -5.48 -3.45
C ILE A 563 6.06 -4.62 -4.42
N ASP A 564 5.20 -3.74 -3.91
CA ASP A 564 4.41 -2.82 -4.74
C ASP A 564 5.29 -1.72 -5.35
N ILE A 565 6.36 -1.31 -4.65
CA ILE A 565 7.39 -0.40 -5.21
C ILE A 565 8.10 -1.06 -6.38
N ILE A 566 8.54 -2.32 -6.22
CA ILE A 566 9.19 -3.08 -7.30
C ILE A 566 8.23 -3.26 -8.48
N ALA A 567 6.97 -3.61 -8.21
CA ALA A 567 5.96 -3.81 -9.24
C ALA A 567 5.67 -2.51 -10.02
N ALA A 568 5.64 -1.35 -9.35
CA ALA A 568 5.51 -0.06 -10.03
C ALA A 568 6.76 0.30 -10.85
N ALA A 569 7.97 0.00 -10.34
CA ALA A 569 9.22 0.20 -11.08
C ALA A 569 9.21 -0.58 -12.41
N ASN A 570 8.71 -1.82 -12.39
CA ASN A 570 8.59 -2.68 -13.57
C ASN A 570 7.64 -2.16 -14.65
N ARG A 571 6.77 -1.21 -14.31
CA ARG A 571 5.82 -0.57 -15.24
C ARG A 571 6.33 0.78 -15.76
N MET A 572 7.49 1.25 -15.28
CA MET A 572 8.11 2.48 -15.79
C MET A 572 8.58 2.28 -17.23
N ARG A 573 7.96 2.99 -18.16
CA ARG A 573 8.29 2.95 -19.60
C ARG A 573 9.73 3.40 -19.92
N TRP A 574 10.39 4.07 -18.97
CA TRP A 574 11.75 4.59 -19.09
C TRP A 574 12.75 3.84 -18.20
N LEU A 575 12.36 2.72 -17.59
CA LEU A 575 13.28 1.86 -16.86
C LEU A 575 14.41 1.41 -17.81
N ARG A 576 15.66 1.55 -17.36
CA ARG A 576 16.86 1.07 -18.05
C ARG A 576 17.62 0.14 -17.14
N LEU A 577 18.20 -0.91 -17.71
CA LEU A 577 18.95 -1.93 -16.99
C LEU A 577 20.40 -1.93 -17.45
N ASN A 578 21.29 -2.38 -16.58
CA ASN A 578 22.66 -2.68 -16.97
C ASN A 578 22.66 -3.86 -17.97
N GLU A 579 23.43 -3.74 -19.04
CA GLU A 579 23.47 -4.72 -20.13
C GLU A 579 24.49 -5.84 -19.90
N GLU A 580 25.41 -5.65 -18.94
CA GLU A 580 26.50 -6.57 -18.57
C GLU A 580 26.06 -7.80 -17.77
#